data_AF-A0A9X3UVZ1-F1
#
_entry.id   AF-A0A9X3UVZ1-F1
#
_cell.length_a   1.000
_cell.length_b   1.000
_cell.length_c   1.000
_cell.angle_alpha   90.00
_cell.angle_beta   90.00
_cell.angle_gamma   90.00
#
_symmetry.space_group_name_H-M   'P 1'
#
loop_
_entity.id
_entity.type
_entity.pdbx_description
1 polymer ?
#
loop_
_entity_poly.entity_id
_entity_poly.type
_entity_poly.pdbx_seq_one_letter_code
_entity_poly.pdbx_strand_id
1 'polypeptide(L)' 'MLSSCASKPVVQVYPQIPAALLAHLDKTGFNGNTYGDVSKYAVILKRERDVCLNRIDKIREWQKEDLNK' A
#
# COMPACT_ATOMS: atom_id res chain seq x y z
N MET A 1 -27.21 -38.13 -19.44
CA MET A 1 -26.36 -37.79 -18.27
C MET A 1 -25.46 -36.63 -18.67
N LEU A 2 -25.60 -35.45 -18.07
CA LEU A 2 -24.70 -34.32 -18.31
C LEU A 2 -23.46 -34.47 -17.42
N SER A 3 -22.40 -35.10 -17.92
CA SER A 3 -21.10 -35.17 -17.22
C SER A 3 -20.19 -33.96 -17.50
N SER A 4 -20.67 -32.95 -18.21
CA SER A 4 -19.81 -31.88 -18.75
C SER A 4 -19.57 -30.68 -17.83
N CYS A 5 -20.03 -30.68 -16.56
CA CYS A 5 -19.80 -29.56 -15.62
C CYS A 5 -18.80 -29.89 -14.50
N ALA A 6 -17.99 -30.94 -14.65
CA ALA A 6 -16.90 -31.24 -13.71
C ALA A 6 -15.62 -30.47 -14.08
N SER A 7 -15.71 -29.16 -14.30
CA SER A 7 -14.51 -28.32 -14.34
C SER A 7 -13.94 -28.27 -12.93
N LYS A 8 -12.75 -28.86 -12.74
CA LYS A 8 -12.00 -28.77 -11.49
C LYS A 8 -11.91 -27.29 -11.08
N PRO A 9 -12.14 -26.93 -9.81
CA PRO A 9 -12.00 -25.55 -9.38
C PRO A 9 -10.56 -25.12 -9.68
N VAL A 10 -10.42 -24.12 -10.55
CA VAL A 10 -9.15 -23.43 -10.74
C VAL A 10 -8.96 -22.61 -9.47
N VAL A 11 -8.09 -23.08 -8.59
CA VAL A 11 -7.67 -22.29 -7.43
C VAL A 11 -6.84 -21.12 -7.99
N GLN A 12 -7.46 -19.95 -8.07
CA GLN A 12 -6.74 -18.70 -8.34
C GLN A 12 -5.91 -18.37 -7.11
N VAL A 13 -4.62 -18.68 -7.17
CA VAL A 13 -3.66 -18.21 -6.18
C VAL A 13 -3.29 -16.78 -6.56
N TYR A 14 -3.74 -15.82 -5.76
CA TYR A 14 -3.33 -14.44 -5.92
C TYR A 14 -1.97 -14.21 -5.27
N PRO A 15 -1.05 -13.50 -5.93
CA PRO A 15 0.19 -13.07 -5.31
C PRO A 15 -0.11 -12.27 -4.04
N GLN A 16 0.53 -12.67 -2.93
CA GLN A 16 0.32 -12.00 -1.65
C GLN A 16 1.26 -10.81 -1.54
N ILE A 17 0.67 -9.61 -1.47
CA ILE A 17 1.43 -8.38 -1.25
C ILE A 17 2.20 -8.51 0.07
N PRO A 18 3.50 -8.18 0.13
CA PRO A 18 4.25 -8.19 1.38
C PRO A 18 3.57 -7.33 2.45
N ALA A 19 3.28 -7.92 3.62
CA ALA A 19 2.55 -7.26 4.69
C ALA A 19 3.22 -5.95 5.18
N ALA A 20 4.55 -5.87 5.10
CA ALA A 20 5.31 -4.66 5.44
C ALA A 20 4.94 -3.45 4.56
N LEU A 21 4.48 -3.67 3.32
CA LEU A 21 4.01 -2.62 2.41
C LEU A 21 2.58 -2.17 2.72
N LEU A 22 1.80 -3.03 3.38
CA LEU A 22 0.39 -2.79 3.74
C LEU A 22 0.19 -2.38 5.20
N ALA A 23 1.26 -2.35 6.00
CA ALA A 23 1.18 -1.97 7.41
C ALA A 23 0.50 -0.59 7.58
N HIS A 24 -0.11 -0.31 8.72
CA HIS A 24 -0.62 1.04 8.98
C HIS A 24 0.52 2.07 8.96
N LEU A 25 0.23 3.30 8.52
CA LEU A 25 1.11 4.44 8.68
C LEU A 25 0.42 5.44 9.58
N ASP A 26 1.03 5.69 10.74
CA ASP A 26 0.50 6.65 11.69
C ASP A 26 0.64 8.07 11.12
N LYS A 27 -0.37 8.89 11.38
CA LYS A 27 -0.39 10.30 11.03
C LYS A 27 -0.16 11.11 12.31
N THR A 28 0.82 11.99 12.29
CA THR A 28 1.07 12.91 13.39
C THR A 28 -0.13 13.85 13.57
N GLY A 29 -0.60 14.03 14.80
CA GLY A 29 -1.64 15.01 15.12
C GLY A 29 -1.13 16.45 15.07
N PHE A 30 -2.01 17.41 14.75
CA PHE A 30 -1.69 18.84 14.85
C PHE A 30 -2.06 19.39 16.22
N ASN A 31 -1.07 19.91 16.96
CA ASN A 31 -1.26 20.51 18.29
C ASN A 31 -0.81 21.98 18.34
N GLY A 32 -0.67 22.64 17.18
CA GLY A 32 -0.18 24.02 17.09
C GLY A 32 -1.27 25.06 17.26
N ASN A 33 -0.88 26.28 17.66
CA ASN A 33 -1.80 27.40 17.87
C ASN A 33 -1.46 28.64 17.04
N THR A 34 -0.37 28.59 16.26
CA THR A 34 0.11 29.70 15.45
C THR A 34 0.27 29.32 13.98
N TYR A 35 0.32 30.33 13.10
CA TYR A 35 0.67 30.12 11.69
C TYR A 35 2.07 29.51 11.51
N GLY A 36 3.00 29.83 12.41
CA GLY A 36 4.32 29.21 12.45
C GLY A 36 4.24 27.69 12.70
N ASP A 37 3.33 27.25 13.56
CA ASP A 37 3.13 25.82 13.83
C ASP A 37 2.53 25.09 12.63
N VAL A 38 1.61 25.74 11.89
CA VAL A 38 1.09 25.20 10.62
C VAL A 38 2.22 24.96 9.62
N SER A 39 3.16 25.91 9.51
CA SER A 39 4.31 25.78 8.62
C SER A 39 5.22 24.61 9.02
N LYS A 40 5.48 24.41 10.31
CA LYS A 40 6.24 23.26 10.83
C LYS A 40 5.51 21.94 10.58
N TYR A 41 4.21 21.91 10.84
CA TYR A 41 3.38 20.73 10.63
C TYR A 41 3.28 20.35 9.14
N ALA A 42 3.28 21.33 8.22
CA ALA A 42 3.35 21.06 6.79
C ALA A 42 4.63 20.31 6.38
N VAL A 43 5.76 20.55 7.05
CA VAL A 43 7.00 19.79 6.82
C VAL A 43 6.86 18.35 7.30
N ILE A 44 6.20 18.12 8.44
CA ILE A 44 5.90 16.77 8.94
C ILE A 44 5.03 16.02 7.93
N LEU A 45 3.92 16.61 7.49
CA LEU A 45 3.01 16.00 6.53
C LEU A 45 3.68 15.71 5.18
N LYS A 46 4.64 16.53 4.74
CA LYS A 46 5.43 16.24 3.54
C LYS A 46 6.25 14.96 3.71
N ARG A 47 6.95 14.81 4.85
CA ARG A 47 7.74 13.59 5.12
C ARG A 47 6.87 12.34 5.22
N GLU A 48 5.72 12.43 5.90
CA GLU A 48 4.76 11.32 6.00
C GLU A 48 4.23 10.93 4.61
N ARG A 49 3.91 11.92 3.78
CA ARG A 49 3.50 11.69 2.39
C ARG A 49 4.58 10.97 1.58
N ASP A 50 5.84 11.38 1.73
CA ASP A 50 6.95 10.74 1.00
C ASP A 50 7.11 9.26 1.39
N VAL A 51 6.88 8.92 2.67
CA VAL A 51 6.83 7.51 3.12
C VAL A 51 5.68 6.74 2.47
N CYS A 52 4.48 7.34 2.40
CA CYS A 52 3.34 6.73 1.71
C CYS A 52 3.62 6.48 0.23
N LEU A 53 4.20 7.47 -0.46
CA LEU A 53 4.55 7.38 -1.88
C LEU A 53 5.59 6.27 -2.12
N ASN A 54 6.63 6.22 -1.29
CA ASN A 54 7.64 5.16 -1.37
C ASN A 54 7.02 3.76 -1.23
N ARG A 55 6.03 3.57 -0.35
CA ARG A 55 5.33 2.27 -0.25
C ARG A 55 4.55 1.92 -1.50
N ILE A 56 3.86 2.88 -2.11
CA ILE A 56 3.15 2.67 -3.38
C ILE A 56 4.14 2.24 -4.47
N ASP A 57 5.30 2.89 -4.53
CA ASP A 57 6.33 2.53 -5.51
C ASP A 57 6.87 1.12 -5.27
N LYS A 58 7.09 0.72 -4.01
CA LYS A 58 7.47 -0.66 -3.66
C LYS A 58 6.39 -1.70 -4.01
N ILE A 59 5.11 -1.37 -3.89
CA ILE A 59 4.02 -2.26 -4.33
C ILE A 59 4.06 -2.42 -5.86
N ARG A 60 4.28 -1.32 -6.60
CA ARG A 60 4.38 -1.36 -8.07
C ARG A 60 5.60 -2.14 -8.55
N GLU A 61 6.73 -1.99 -7.86
CA GLU A 61 7.94 -2.80 -8.12
C GLU A 61 7.66 -4.29 -7.88
N TRP A 62 7.09 -4.63 -6.72
CA TRP A 62 6.70 -6.01 -6.40
C TRP A 62 5.73 -6.60 -7.44
N GLN A 63 4.71 -5.84 -7.88
CA GLN A 63 3.80 -6.30 -8.92
C GLN A 63 4.51 -6.61 -10.24
N LYS A 64 5.48 -5.78 -10.64
CA LYS A 64 6.27 -6.03 -11.85
C LYS A 64 7.17 -7.25 -11.71
N GLU A 65 7.81 -7.43 -10.56
CA GLU A 65 8.64 -8.61 -10.29
C GLU A 65 7.81 -9.90 -10.27
N ASP A 66 6.60 -9.85 -9.73
CA ASP A 66 5.69 -11.00 -9.68
C ASP A 66 5.11 -11.35 -11.06
N LEU A 67 4.73 -10.35 -11.87
CA LEU A 67 4.28 -10.57 -13.25
C LEU A 67 5.37 -11.10 -14.19
N ASN A 68 6.64 -10.92 -13.83
CA ASN A 68 7.80 -11.41 -14.58
C ASN A 68 8.33 -12.77 -14.07
N LYS A 69 7.68 -13.38 -13.07
CA LYS A 69 7.95 -14.75 -12.61
C LYS A 69 7.09 -15.76 -13.36
#